data_AF-A0A3C0R4V0-F1
#
_entry.id   AF-A0A3C0R4V0-F1
#
_cell.length_a   1.000
_cell.length_b   1.000
_cell.length_c   1.000
_cell.angle_alpha   90.00
_cell.angle_beta   90.00
_cell.angle_gamma   90.00
#
_symmetry.space_group_name_H-M   'P 1'
#
loop_
_entity.id
_entity.type
_entity.pdbx_description
1 polymer ?
#
loop_
_entity_poly.entity_id
_entity_poly.type
_entity_poly.pdbx_seq_one_letter_code
_entity_poly.pdbx_strand_id
1 'polypeptide(L)'
;RCINSQCPAQLKRRIEHFASRGAMDIEGLGEMMVEQLVRRTLVREVSDIYELTADKMSILERMGEKSIGNLLQAIERSKTRPLWRLIFGLGILHVGESASRALAEHFRSLKKLMEASVEELQRIPDVGEVVGRSIQQFFQEKRNRKMIERLEQLGVRPQIEPRRAQSTDSPFAGSTWVLTGTLSEPRDGIAEVIIQRGGKVSTSVSKKTSYVLAGEEPGSKLAKAKQLGVRVLDEAAFRKMLAR
;
A
#
# COMPACT_ATOMS: atom_id res chain seq x y z
N ARG A 1 2.74 1.78 22.60
CA ARG A 1 3.16 0.78 21.59
C ARG A 1 3.75 -0.41 22.34
N CYS A 2 3.28 -1.63 22.10
CA CYS A 2 3.98 -2.81 22.60
C CYS A 2 5.32 -2.93 21.86
N ILE A 3 6.42 -3.19 22.54
CA ILE A 3 7.77 -3.30 21.96
C ILE A 3 8.13 -4.75 21.57
N ASN A 4 7.34 -5.72 22.01
CA ASN A 4 7.62 -7.13 21.77
C ASN A 4 7.24 -7.54 20.34
N SER A 5 8.24 -7.75 19.49
CA SER A 5 8.08 -8.19 18.09
C SER A 5 7.51 -9.60 17.93
N GLN A 6 7.40 -10.36 19.02
CA GLN A 6 6.74 -11.68 19.08
C GLN A 6 5.30 -11.60 19.64
N CYS A 7 4.80 -10.40 19.93
CA CYS A 7 3.44 -10.22 20.42
C CYS A 7 2.41 -10.73 19.38
N PRO A 8 1.50 -11.66 19.74
CA PRO A 8 0.49 -12.16 18.81
C PRO A 8 -0.39 -11.07 18.22
N ALA A 9 -0.72 -10.04 19.00
CA ALA A 9 -1.50 -8.89 18.50
C ALA A 9 -0.74 -8.07 17.45
N GLN A 10 0.59 -7.95 17.57
CA GLN A 10 1.41 -7.29 16.55
C GLN A 10 1.53 -8.14 15.29
N LEU A 11 1.63 -9.47 15.45
CA LEU A 11 1.65 -10.39 14.33
C LEU A 11 0.33 -10.31 13.53
N LYS A 12 -0.82 -10.35 14.21
CA LYS A 12 -2.14 -10.21 13.56
C LYS A 12 -2.23 -8.91 12.76
N ARG A 13 -1.91 -7.77 13.38
CA ARG A 13 -1.90 -6.47 12.70
C ARG A 13 -0.95 -6.42 11.50
N ARG A 14 0.22 -7.04 11.59
CA ARG A 14 1.17 -7.12 10.46
C ARG A 14 0.61 -7.93 9.31
N ILE A 15 -0.01 -9.08 9.60
CA ILE A 15 -0.63 -9.93 8.58
C ILE A 15 -1.83 -9.22 7.95
N GLU A 16 -2.71 -8.61 8.76
CA GLU A 16 -3.83 -7.80 8.28
C GLU A 16 -3.38 -6.64 7.38
N HIS A 17 -2.34 -5.91 7.80
CA HIS A 17 -1.77 -4.82 7.01
C HIS A 17 -1.21 -5.32 5.68
N PHE A 18 -0.44 -6.42 5.71
CA PHE A 18 0.11 -7.03 4.50
C PHE A 18 -0.99 -7.48 3.54
N ALA A 19 -2.05 -8.11 4.08
CA ALA A 19 -3.19 -8.60 3.31
C ALA A 19 -4.12 -7.50 2.80
N SER A 20 -4.07 -6.31 3.41
CA SER A 20 -5.01 -5.23 3.15
C SER A 20 -5.07 -4.83 1.67
N ARG A 21 -6.20 -4.23 1.29
CA ARG A 21 -6.45 -3.72 -0.06
C ARG A 21 -5.39 -2.72 -0.55
N GLY A 22 -4.79 -1.93 0.35
CA GLY A 22 -3.74 -0.97 0.02
C GLY A 22 -2.34 -1.59 -0.15
N ALA A 23 -2.16 -2.83 0.34
CA ALA A 23 -0.92 -3.58 0.26
C ALA A 23 -1.05 -4.71 -0.78
N MET A 24 -0.93 -5.97 -0.35
CA MET A 24 -0.90 -7.12 -1.25
C MET A 24 -2.29 -7.54 -1.77
N ASP A 25 -3.35 -6.95 -1.23
CA ASP A 25 -4.72 -7.12 -1.72
C ASP A 25 -5.11 -8.60 -1.81
N ILE A 26 -5.06 -9.27 -0.66
CA ILE A 26 -5.39 -10.69 -0.48
C ILE A 26 -6.82 -10.79 0.06
N GLU A 27 -7.77 -10.82 -0.86
CA GLU A 27 -9.18 -11.00 -0.52
C GLU A 27 -9.41 -12.31 0.25
N GLY A 28 -10.24 -12.24 1.30
CA GLY A 28 -10.51 -13.37 2.19
C GLY A 28 -9.56 -13.49 3.38
N LEU A 29 -8.43 -12.76 3.40
CA LEU A 29 -7.48 -12.74 4.53
C LEU A 29 -7.73 -11.55 5.46
N GLY A 30 -8.97 -11.41 5.95
CA GLY A 30 -9.38 -10.36 6.89
C GLY A 30 -9.16 -10.74 8.36
N GLU A 31 -9.52 -9.83 9.28
CA GLU A 31 -9.31 -9.95 10.75
C GLU A 31 -9.68 -11.34 11.31
N MET A 32 -10.89 -11.83 11.02
CA MET A 32 -11.34 -13.15 11.50
C MET A 32 -10.49 -14.31 10.97
N MET A 33 -10.01 -14.24 9.73
CA MET A 33 -9.17 -15.29 9.15
C MET A 33 -7.77 -15.25 9.75
N VAL A 34 -7.21 -14.05 9.87
CA VAL A 34 -5.89 -13.82 10.49
C VAL A 34 -5.89 -14.27 11.94
N GLU A 35 -6.95 -13.99 12.70
CA GLU A 35 -7.14 -14.47 14.07
C GLU A 35 -6.99 -15.99 14.15
N GLN A 36 -7.72 -16.72 13.30
CA GLN A 36 -7.70 -18.18 13.30
C GLN A 36 -6.34 -18.75 12.91
N LEU A 37 -5.72 -18.19 11.86
CA LEU A 37 -4.40 -18.62 11.38
C LEU A 37 -3.30 -18.42 12.42
N VAL A 38 -3.30 -17.27 13.10
CA VAL A 38 -2.32 -16.98 14.16
C VAL A 38 -2.60 -17.83 15.40
N ARG A 39 -3.86 -17.95 15.83
CA ARG A 39 -4.25 -18.74 17.01
C ARG A 39 -3.89 -20.21 16.87
N ARG A 40 -4.03 -20.78 15.66
CA ARG A 40 -3.65 -22.17 15.34
C ARG A 40 -2.20 -22.30 14.90
N THR A 41 -1.40 -21.24 15.01
CA THR A 41 0.04 -21.21 14.64
C THR A 41 0.35 -21.63 13.21
N LEU A 42 -0.63 -21.52 12.30
CA LEU A 42 -0.46 -21.79 10.87
C LEU A 42 0.33 -20.68 10.18
N VAL A 43 0.28 -19.45 10.71
CA VAL A 43 1.03 -18.29 10.24
C VAL A 43 1.72 -17.63 11.43
N ARG A 44 3.06 -17.54 11.38
CA ARG A 44 3.93 -16.93 12.40
C ARG A 44 4.67 -15.70 11.88
N GLU A 45 4.69 -15.54 10.57
CA GLU A 45 5.19 -14.38 9.86
C GLU A 45 4.51 -14.24 8.49
N VAL A 46 4.77 -13.13 7.81
CA VAL A 46 4.11 -12.80 6.54
C VAL A 46 4.39 -13.82 5.44
N SER A 47 5.60 -14.37 5.38
CA SER A 47 5.95 -15.37 4.36
C SER A 47 5.17 -16.67 4.48
N ASP A 48 4.75 -17.06 5.69
CA ASP A 48 3.98 -18.30 5.91
C ASP A 48 2.62 -18.27 5.19
N ILE A 49 2.08 -17.08 4.86
CA ILE A 49 0.84 -16.94 4.08
C ILE A 49 0.94 -17.70 2.74
N TYR A 50 2.11 -17.65 2.11
CA TYR A 50 2.36 -18.27 0.80
C TYR A 50 2.62 -19.78 0.87
N GLU A 51 2.58 -20.38 2.07
CA GLU A 51 2.72 -21.83 2.32
C GLU A 51 1.42 -22.46 2.83
N LEU A 52 0.33 -21.69 2.86
CA LEU A 52 -1.00 -22.19 3.18
C LEU A 52 -1.46 -23.13 2.06
N THR A 53 -2.01 -24.27 2.47
CA THR A 53 -2.59 -25.28 1.59
C THR A 53 -4.04 -25.51 1.96
N ALA A 54 -4.81 -26.13 1.07
CA ALA A 54 -6.21 -26.48 1.36
C ALA A 54 -6.31 -27.33 2.64
N ASP A 55 -5.43 -28.30 2.81
CA ASP A 55 -5.40 -29.19 3.99
C ASP A 55 -5.13 -28.45 5.30
N LYS A 56 -4.22 -27.45 5.29
CA LYS A 56 -3.97 -26.63 6.47
C LYS A 56 -5.17 -25.73 6.83
N MET A 57 -6.00 -25.40 5.85
CA MET A 57 -7.13 -24.48 6.02
C MET A 57 -8.46 -25.19 6.27
N SER A 58 -8.58 -26.49 5.97
CA SER A 58 -9.80 -27.27 6.22
C SER A 58 -10.14 -27.40 7.70
N ILE A 59 -9.15 -27.26 8.59
CA ILE A 59 -9.33 -27.26 10.05
C ILE A 59 -9.85 -25.93 10.61
N LEU A 60 -10.00 -24.90 9.76
CA LEU A 60 -10.47 -23.58 10.15
C LEU A 60 -12.00 -23.52 10.14
N GLU A 61 -12.55 -22.75 11.06
CA GLU A 61 -13.98 -22.55 11.16
C GLU A 61 -14.49 -21.72 9.99
N ARG A 62 -15.66 -22.11 9.46
CA ARG A 62 -16.37 -21.45 8.34
C ARG A 62 -15.60 -21.46 7.02
N MET A 63 -14.70 -22.42 6.82
CA MET A 63 -13.98 -22.62 5.56
C MET A 63 -14.58 -23.76 4.75
N GLY A 64 -15.42 -23.41 3.78
CA GLY A 64 -15.83 -24.35 2.72
C GLY A 64 -14.80 -24.41 1.59
N GLU A 65 -14.80 -25.50 0.81
CA GLU A 65 -13.86 -25.73 -0.29
C GLU A 65 -13.75 -24.54 -1.26
N LYS A 66 -14.89 -23.93 -1.61
CA LYS A 66 -14.93 -22.75 -2.48
C LYS A 66 -14.21 -21.55 -1.87
N SER A 67 -14.39 -21.31 -0.57
CA SER A 67 -13.75 -20.18 0.12
C SER A 67 -12.24 -20.38 0.25
N ILE A 68 -11.82 -21.62 0.53
CA ILE A 68 -10.40 -22.02 0.52
C ILE A 68 -9.79 -21.78 -0.87
N GLY A 69 -10.46 -22.25 -1.94
CA GLY A 69 -10.01 -22.06 -3.31
C GLY A 69 -9.86 -20.58 -3.68
N ASN A 70 -10.83 -19.74 -3.31
CA ASN A 70 -10.77 -18.30 -3.54
C ASN A 70 -9.59 -17.63 -2.82
N LEU A 71 -9.36 -17.98 -1.55
CA LEU A 71 -8.25 -17.42 -0.78
C LEU A 71 -6.89 -17.85 -1.35
N LEU A 72 -6.72 -19.13 -1.72
CA LEU A 72 -5.49 -19.60 -2.37
C LEU A 72 -5.22 -18.86 -3.69
N GLN A 73 -6.27 -18.63 -4.49
CA GLN A 73 -6.14 -17.84 -5.71
C GLN A 73 -5.76 -16.37 -5.42
N ALA A 74 -6.34 -15.76 -4.38
CA ALA A 74 -5.98 -14.40 -3.98
C ALA A 74 -4.53 -14.30 -3.53
N ILE A 75 -4.05 -15.27 -2.74
CA ILE A 75 -2.65 -15.39 -2.32
C ILE A 75 -1.73 -15.52 -3.55
N GLU A 76 -2.07 -16.40 -4.50
CA GLU A 76 -1.27 -16.60 -5.71
C GLU A 76 -1.20 -15.32 -6.57
N ARG A 77 -2.35 -14.68 -6.82
CA ARG A 77 -2.42 -13.40 -7.54
C ARG A 77 -1.62 -12.29 -6.85
N SER A 78 -1.53 -12.33 -5.52
CA SER A 78 -0.77 -11.32 -4.77
C SER A 78 0.73 -11.34 -5.05
N LYS A 79 1.28 -12.48 -5.51
CA LYS A 79 2.72 -12.63 -5.77
C LYS A 79 3.26 -11.64 -6.80
N THR A 80 2.40 -11.13 -7.69
CA THR A 80 2.78 -10.24 -8.79
C THR A 80 2.31 -8.79 -8.60
N ARG A 81 1.85 -8.40 -7.40
CA ARG A 81 1.46 -7.01 -7.13
C ARG A 81 2.62 -6.04 -7.37
N PRO A 82 2.35 -4.77 -7.71
CA PRO A 82 3.36 -3.73 -7.84
C PRO A 82 4.36 -3.69 -6.67
N LEU A 83 5.64 -3.42 -6.94
CA LEU A 83 6.69 -3.37 -5.92
C LEU A 83 6.37 -2.44 -4.74
N TRP A 84 5.73 -1.30 -5.00
CA TRP A 84 5.36 -0.38 -3.92
C TRP A 84 4.36 -0.99 -2.93
N ARG A 85 3.48 -1.89 -3.38
CA ARG A 85 2.52 -2.60 -2.51
C ARG A 85 3.22 -3.59 -1.60
N LEU A 86 4.23 -4.28 -2.11
CA LEU A 86 5.09 -5.13 -1.29
C LEU A 86 5.83 -4.29 -0.24
N ILE A 87 6.49 -3.19 -0.64
CA ILE A 87 7.21 -2.30 0.29
C ILE A 87 6.27 -1.77 1.37
N PHE A 88 5.07 -1.33 0.99
CA PHE A 88 4.05 -0.88 1.94
C PHE A 88 3.60 -2.02 2.87
N GLY A 89 3.31 -3.20 2.32
CA GLY A 89 2.85 -4.37 3.06
C GLY A 89 3.86 -4.90 4.08
N LEU A 90 5.17 -4.70 3.85
CA LEU A 90 6.22 -5.07 4.82
C LEU A 90 6.06 -4.32 6.16
N GLY A 91 5.30 -3.23 6.21
CA GLY A 91 4.95 -2.53 7.45
C GLY A 91 6.15 -1.83 8.09
N ILE A 92 7.08 -1.33 7.27
CA ILE A 92 8.25 -0.58 7.75
C ILE A 92 7.77 0.68 8.48
N LEU A 93 8.30 0.91 9.68
CA LEU A 93 7.89 2.02 10.51
C LEU A 93 8.08 3.37 9.77
N HIS A 94 7.06 4.24 9.84
CA HIS A 94 7.00 5.54 9.16
C HIS A 94 6.92 5.50 7.63
N VAL A 95 6.97 4.32 7.00
CA VAL A 95 6.83 4.17 5.56
C VAL A 95 5.36 4.00 5.19
N GLY A 96 4.75 5.09 4.73
CA GLY A 96 3.40 5.07 4.17
C GLY A 96 3.38 4.78 2.67
N GLU A 97 2.18 4.70 2.10
CA GLU A 97 1.94 4.39 0.69
C GLU A 97 2.69 5.31 -0.29
N SER A 98 2.73 6.62 -0.01
CA SER A 98 3.46 7.60 -0.85
C SER A 98 4.96 7.34 -0.86
N ALA A 99 5.56 7.08 0.31
CA ALA A 99 6.97 6.76 0.42
C ALA A 99 7.28 5.44 -0.29
N SER A 100 6.44 4.40 -0.10
CA SER A 100 6.59 3.13 -0.80
C SER A 100 6.58 3.26 -2.31
N ARG A 101 5.70 4.12 -2.87
CA ARG A 101 5.67 4.42 -4.31
C ARG A 101 6.96 5.09 -4.77
N ALA A 102 7.40 6.13 -4.06
CA ALA A 102 8.64 6.84 -4.40
C ALA A 102 9.87 5.92 -4.34
N LEU A 103 9.96 5.05 -3.33
CA LEU A 103 11.00 4.04 -3.20
C LEU A 103 10.97 3.03 -4.36
N ALA A 104 9.79 2.50 -4.70
CA ALA A 104 9.65 1.55 -5.80
C ALA A 104 10.01 2.17 -7.15
N GLU A 105 9.60 3.42 -7.39
CA GLU A 105 9.90 4.16 -8.60
C GLU A 105 11.40 4.43 -8.76
N HIS A 106 12.06 4.81 -7.67
CA HIS A 106 13.50 5.08 -7.64
C HIS A 106 14.35 3.81 -7.78
N PHE A 107 14.19 2.84 -6.86
CA PHE A 107 15.07 1.67 -6.79
C PHE A 107 14.72 0.59 -7.80
N ARG A 108 13.43 0.45 -8.16
CA ARG A 108 12.91 -0.57 -9.09
C ARG A 108 13.30 -2.02 -8.74
N SER A 109 13.74 -2.25 -7.51
CA SER A 109 14.17 -3.55 -6.99
C SER A 109 14.19 -3.49 -5.48
N LEU A 110 13.58 -4.49 -4.83
CA LEU A 110 13.63 -4.61 -3.38
C LEU A 110 15.07 -4.86 -2.89
N LYS A 111 15.88 -5.61 -3.65
CA LYS A 111 17.29 -5.87 -3.29
C LYS A 111 18.12 -4.58 -3.27
N LYS A 112 17.95 -3.71 -4.28
CA LYS A 112 18.63 -2.40 -4.31
C LYS A 112 18.20 -1.53 -3.12
N LEU A 113 16.91 -1.53 -2.81
CA LEU A 113 16.39 -0.81 -1.64
C LEU A 113 16.98 -1.34 -0.31
N MET A 114 17.19 -2.66 -0.18
CA MET A 114 17.79 -3.28 1.02
C MET A 114 19.26 -2.91 1.25
N GLU A 115 19.95 -2.46 0.20
CA GLU A 115 21.37 -2.07 0.21
C GLU A 115 21.56 -0.55 0.31
N ALA A 116 20.49 0.23 0.16
CA ALA A 116 20.54 1.69 0.12
C ALA A 116 21.05 2.30 1.43
N SER A 117 21.85 3.35 1.31
CA SER A 117 22.31 4.14 2.44
C SER A 117 21.24 5.14 2.92
N VAL A 118 21.35 5.63 4.15
CA VAL A 118 20.42 6.64 4.68
C VAL A 118 20.52 7.95 3.90
N GLU A 119 21.70 8.29 3.39
CA GLU A 119 21.95 9.46 2.55
C GLU A 119 21.27 9.32 1.18
N GLU A 120 21.31 8.12 0.58
CA GLU A 120 20.61 7.85 -0.67
C GLU A 120 19.09 7.90 -0.49
N LEU A 121 18.58 7.28 0.57
CA LEU A 121 17.16 7.28 0.92
C LEU A 121 16.62 8.72 1.10
N GLN A 122 17.40 9.62 1.72
CA GLN A 122 17.00 11.02 1.94
C GLN A 122 16.89 11.85 0.66
N ARG A 123 17.43 11.38 -0.47
CA ARG A 123 17.27 12.06 -1.76
C ARG A 123 15.90 11.79 -2.40
N ILE A 124 15.16 10.82 -1.86
CA ILE A 124 13.87 10.40 -2.42
C ILE A 124 12.78 11.32 -1.88
N PRO A 125 11.91 11.85 -2.75
CA PRO A 125 10.75 12.62 -2.31
C PRO A 125 9.93 11.87 -1.27
N ASP A 126 9.47 12.59 -0.24
CA ASP A 126 8.67 12.04 0.86
C ASP A 126 9.43 11.07 1.80
N VAL A 127 10.76 10.96 1.67
CA VAL A 127 11.64 10.20 2.57
C VAL A 127 12.62 11.14 3.28
N GLY A 128 12.27 11.55 4.50
CA GLY A 128 13.16 12.33 5.38
C GLY A 128 14.10 11.43 6.19
N GLU A 129 14.99 12.05 6.97
CA GLU A 129 15.99 11.38 7.80
C GLU A 129 15.39 10.29 8.72
N VAL A 130 14.25 10.58 9.37
CA VAL A 130 13.55 9.62 10.26
C VAL A 130 13.05 8.40 9.49
N VAL A 131 12.51 8.60 8.28
CA VAL A 131 12.00 7.52 7.43
C VAL A 131 13.18 6.70 6.88
N GLY A 132 14.22 7.36 6.39
CA GLY A 132 15.44 6.70 5.90
C GLY A 132 16.10 5.81 6.96
N ARG A 133 16.23 6.29 8.21
CA ARG A 133 16.73 5.48 9.32
C ARG A 133 15.82 4.29 9.64
N SER A 134 14.51 4.47 9.60
CA SER A 134 13.54 3.39 9.86
C SER A 134 13.65 2.28 8.81
N ILE A 135 13.83 2.65 7.54
CA ILE A 135 14.08 1.71 6.43
C ILE A 135 15.39 0.97 6.63
N GLN A 136 16.48 1.69 6.91
CA GLN A 136 17.79 1.09 7.12
C GLN A 136 17.77 0.10 8.30
N GLN A 137 17.20 0.50 9.44
CA GLN A 137 17.07 -0.36 10.61
C GLN A 137 16.28 -1.64 10.29
N PHE A 138 15.15 -1.50 9.60
CA PHE A 138 14.34 -2.65 9.19
C PHE A 138 15.15 -3.66 8.36
N PHE A 139 15.93 -3.21 7.38
CA PHE A 139 16.73 -4.11 6.56
C PHE A 139 18.01 -4.59 7.23
N GLN A 140 18.57 -3.88 8.22
CA GLN A 140 19.71 -4.37 9.01
C GLN A 140 19.33 -5.59 9.88
N GLU A 141 18.07 -5.72 10.28
CA GLU A 141 17.58 -6.88 11.02
C GLU A 141 17.60 -8.15 10.16
N LYS A 142 18.44 -9.12 10.56
CA LYS A 142 18.60 -10.41 9.86
C LYS A 142 17.28 -11.15 9.64
N ARG A 143 16.33 -11.03 10.59
CA ARG A 143 15.01 -11.67 10.48
C ARG A 143 14.21 -11.14 9.28
N ASN A 144 14.21 -9.83 9.06
CA ASN A 144 13.47 -9.21 7.97
C ASN A 144 14.09 -9.57 6.61
N ARG A 145 15.43 -9.61 6.52
CA ARG A 145 16.13 -10.10 5.32
C ARG A 145 15.75 -11.55 4.99
N LYS A 146 15.80 -12.45 5.97
CA LYS A 146 15.39 -13.86 5.80
C LYS A 146 13.92 -14.00 5.37
N MET A 147 13.03 -13.21 5.96
CA MET A 147 11.61 -13.21 5.56
C MET A 147 11.45 -12.78 4.09
N ILE A 148 12.19 -11.76 3.63
CA ILE A 148 12.16 -11.31 2.23
C ILE A 148 12.74 -12.36 1.28
N GLU A 149 13.86 -12.98 1.65
CA GLU A 149 14.44 -14.09 0.89
C GLU A 149 13.43 -15.25 0.77
N ARG A 150 12.72 -15.58 1.85
CA ARG A 150 11.67 -16.61 1.84
C ARG A 150 10.50 -16.23 0.95
N LEU A 151 10.04 -14.98 0.97
CA LEU A 151 9.02 -14.49 0.02
C LEU A 151 9.48 -14.68 -1.42
N GLU A 152 10.75 -14.38 -1.72
CA GLU A 152 11.32 -14.62 -3.05
C GLU A 152 11.38 -16.12 -3.39
N GLN A 153 11.76 -16.99 -2.46
CA GLN A 153 11.76 -18.44 -2.69
C GLN A 153 10.34 -18.99 -2.93
N LEU A 154 9.33 -18.42 -2.28
CA LEU A 154 7.91 -18.77 -2.44
C LEU A 154 7.26 -18.16 -3.70
N GLY A 155 8.05 -17.52 -4.56
CA GLY A 155 7.60 -17.02 -5.86
C GLY A 155 6.99 -15.62 -5.83
N VAL A 156 7.10 -14.87 -4.73
CA VAL A 156 6.69 -13.45 -4.73
C VAL A 156 7.65 -12.67 -5.64
N ARG A 157 7.13 -12.21 -6.77
CA ARG A 157 7.84 -11.49 -7.84
C ARG A 157 7.05 -10.23 -8.17
N PRO A 158 7.19 -9.17 -7.37
CA PRO A 158 6.39 -7.97 -7.55
C PRO A 158 6.66 -7.35 -8.93
N GLN A 159 5.60 -6.87 -9.57
CA GLN A 159 5.74 -6.18 -10.84
C GLN A 159 6.44 -4.84 -10.65
N ILE A 160 7.37 -4.53 -11.55
CA ILE A 160 7.97 -3.21 -11.64
C ILE A 160 7.12 -2.40 -12.62
N GLU A 161 6.42 -1.39 -12.10
CA GLU A 161 5.61 -0.53 -12.93
C GLU A 161 6.49 0.18 -13.99
N PRO A 162 6.00 0.34 -15.23
CA PRO A 162 6.73 1.08 -16.25
C PRO A 162 7.10 2.47 -15.73
N ARG A 163 8.27 2.99 -16.15
CA ARG A 163 8.62 4.37 -15.82
C ARG A 163 7.49 5.26 -16.33
N ARG A 164 6.95 6.07 -15.42
CA ARG A 164 6.00 7.11 -15.80
C ARG A 164 6.73 8.01 -16.79
N ALA A 165 6.24 8.10 -18.01
CA ALA A 165 6.60 9.24 -18.83
C ALA A 165 6.13 10.46 -18.02
N GLN A 166 7.06 11.33 -17.64
CA GLN A 166 6.67 12.66 -17.19
C GLN A 166 6.07 13.35 -18.40
N SER A 167 4.78 13.11 -18.66
CA SER A 167 4.04 13.99 -19.55
C SER A 167 3.95 15.32 -18.80
N THR A 168 4.88 16.21 -19.13
CA THR A 168 4.85 17.61 -18.71
C THR A 168 3.57 18.31 -19.15
N ASP A 169 2.82 17.70 -20.07
CA ASP A 169 1.53 18.16 -20.58
C ASP A 169 0.30 17.55 -19.87
N SER A 170 0.48 16.69 -18.86
CA SER A 170 -0.66 16.22 -18.06
C SER A 170 -1.12 17.31 -17.09
N PRO A 171 -2.41 17.67 -17.06
CA PRO A 171 -2.94 18.65 -16.10
C PRO A 171 -2.85 18.17 -14.64
N PHE A 172 -2.46 16.91 -14.42
CA PHE A 172 -2.25 16.30 -13.12
C PHE A 172 -0.79 16.35 -12.65
N ALA A 173 0.18 16.60 -13.54
CA ALA A 173 1.60 16.56 -13.21
C ALA A 173 1.95 17.57 -12.09
N GLY A 174 2.53 17.08 -11.00
CA GLY A 174 2.94 17.92 -9.86
C GLY A 174 1.79 18.47 -9.01
N SER A 175 0.53 18.16 -9.35
CA SER A 175 -0.64 18.65 -8.64
C SER A 175 -0.94 17.80 -7.39
N THR A 176 -1.43 18.43 -6.31
CA THR A 176 -1.84 17.72 -5.09
C THR A 176 -3.36 17.70 -4.97
N TRP A 177 -3.95 16.52 -4.78
CA TRP A 177 -5.38 16.25 -4.77
C TRP A 177 -5.86 15.82 -3.38
N VAL A 178 -7.08 16.22 -3.02
CA VAL A 178 -7.78 15.70 -1.84
C VAL A 178 -9.12 15.16 -2.29
N LEU A 179 -9.42 13.91 -1.93
CA LEU A 179 -10.70 13.27 -2.22
C LEU A 179 -11.65 13.44 -1.03
N THR A 180 -12.89 13.86 -1.27
CA THR A 180 -13.91 14.03 -0.23
C THR A 180 -15.32 13.76 -0.76
N GLY A 181 -16.25 13.42 0.14
CA GLY A 181 -17.62 13.00 -0.21
C GLY A 181 -17.72 11.55 -0.66
N THR A 182 -18.94 11.11 -0.94
CA THR A 182 -19.24 9.80 -1.53
C THR A 182 -19.00 9.89 -3.03
N LEU A 183 -18.07 9.08 -3.54
CA LEU A 183 -17.69 9.07 -4.95
C LEU A 183 -18.33 7.87 -5.64
N SER A 184 -18.61 7.99 -6.95
CA SER A 184 -19.21 6.91 -7.74
C SER A 184 -18.30 5.69 -7.89
N GLU A 185 -16.99 5.88 -7.76
CA GLU A 185 -15.97 4.82 -7.79
C GLU A 185 -15.23 4.73 -6.45
N PRO A 186 -14.64 3.58 -6.11
CA PRO A 186 -13.81 3.44 -4.92
C PRO A 186 -12.72 4.51 -4.90
N ARG A 187 -12.60 5.22 -3.77
CA ARG A 187 -11.59 6.29 -3.57
C ARG A 187 -10.18 5.85 -3.94
N ASP A 188 -9.82 4.61 -3.63
CA ASP A 188 -8.51 4.03 -3.92
C ASP A 188 -8.26 3.93 -5.43
N GLY A 189 -9.30 3.57 -6.22
CA GLY A 189 -9.20 3.50 -7.67
C GLY A 189 -9.00 4.89 -8.29
N ILE A 190 -9.77 5.88 -7.84
CA ILE A 190 -9.61 7.28 -8.27
C ILE A 190 -8.23 7.81 -7.89
N ALA A 191 -7.76 7.53 -6.67
CA ALA A 191 -6.44 7.93 -6.21
C ALA A 191 -5.33 7.34 -7.08
N GLU A 192 -5.45 6.06 -7.44
CA GLU A 192 -4.50 5.39 -8.32
C GLU A 192 -4.46 6.06 -9.70
N VAL A 193 -5.61 6.42 -10.29
CA VAL A 193 -5.67 7.12 -11.59
C VAL A 193 -4.98 8.50 -11.52
N ILE A 194 -5.22 9.26 -10.45
CA ILE A 194 -4.56 10.57 -10.25
C ILE A 194 -3.04 10.39 -10.15
N ILE A 195 -2.61 9.39 -9.37
CA ILE A 195 -1.20 9.09 -9.14
C ILE A 195 -0.54 8.62 -10.44
N GLN A 196 -1.22 7.79 -11.24
CA GLN A 196 -0.74 7.34 -12.56
C GLN A 196 -0.51 8.50 -13.53
N ARG A 197 -1.25 9.59 -13.41
CA ARG A 197 -1.12 10.79 -14.25
C ARG A 197 -0.15 11.85 -13.71
N GLY A 198 0.63 11.52 -12.68
CA GLY A 198 1.66 12.39 -12.11
C GLY A 198 1.17 13.32 -10.99
N GLY A 199 -0.05 13.10 -10.48
CA GLY A 199 -0.58 13.80 -9.31
C GLY A 199 -0.17 13.13 -7.99
N LYS A 200 -0.32 13.87 -6.90
CA LYS A 200 -0.19 13.36 -5.52
C LYS A 200 -1.55 13.41 -4.84
N VAL A 201 -1.90 12.42 -4.01
CA VAL A 201 -3.14 12.44 -3.21
C VAL A 201 -2.80 12.64 -1.74
N SER A 202 -3.50 13.56 -1.08
CA SER A 202 -3.40 13.86 0.34
C SER A 202 -4.74 13.68 1.04
N THR A 203 -4.69 13.35 2.33
CA THR A 203 -5.89 13.18 3.16
C THR A 203 -6.42 14.50 3.73
N SER A 204 -5.63 15.58 3.66
CA SER A 204 -5.94 16.88 4.27
C SER A 204 -5.84 18.03 3.26
N VAL A 205 -6.76 18.99 3.37
CA VAL A 205 -6.73 20.21 2.57
C VAL A 205 -5.76 21.21 3.22
N SER A 206 -4.80 21.68 2.44
CA SER A 206 -3.77 22.65 2.83
C SER A 206 -3.57 23.70 1.72
N LYS A 207 -2.77 24.73 1.98
CA LYS A 207 -2.38 25.72 0.95
C LYS A 207 -1.58 25.10 -0.22
N LYS A 208 -1.01 23.91 -0.04
CA LYS A 208 -0.29 23.17 -1.09
C LYS A 208 -1.22 22.30 -1.94
N THR A 209 -2.48 22.17 -1.56
CA THR A 209 -3.47 21.39 -2.32
C THR A 209 -3.83 22.15 -3.58
N SER A 210 -3.68 21.51 -4.74
CA SER A 210 -4.04 22.07 -6.05
C SER A 210 -5.52 21.87 -6.34
N TYR A 211 -6.07 20.69 -6.03
CA TYR A 211 -7.44 20.32 -6.35
C TYR A 211 -8.12 19.56 -5.20
N VAL A 212 -9.43 19.76 -5.06
CA VAL A 212 -10.29 18.90 -4.24
C VAL A 212 -11.34 18.27 -5.13
N LEU A 213 -11.35 16.93 -5.21
CA LEU A 213 -12.44 16.20 -5.86
C LEU A 213 -13.55 15.97 -4.84
N ALA A 214 -14.71 16.58 -5.10
CA ALA A 214 -15.87 16.51 -4.24
C ALA A 214 -16.95 15.64 -4.89
N GLY A 215 -17.28 14.53 -4.22
CA GLY A 215 -18.47 13.74 -4.49
C GLY A 215 -19.69 14.26 -3.74
N GLU A 216 -20.72 13.43 -3.62
CA GLU A 216 -21.92 13.74 -2.84
C GLU A 216 -21.57 13.95 -1.36
N GLU A 217 -22.23 14.91 -0.71
CA GLU A 217 -22.02 15.26 0.71
C GLU A 217 -20.53 15.44 1.14
N PRO A 218 -19.77 16.35 0.50
CA PRO A 218 -18.32 16.45 0.67
C PRO A 218 -17.86 17.02 2.03
N GLY A 219 -18.80 17.45 2.88
CA GLY A 219 -18.59 17.78 4.29
C GLY A 219 -17.57 18.89 4.57
N SER A 220 -16.87 18.76 5.70
CA SER A 220 -15.97 19.78 6.26
C SER A 220 -14.73 20.08 5.40
N LYS A 221 -14.30 19.15 4.53
CA LYS A 221 -13.16 19.37 3.63
C LYS A 221 -13.52 20.32 2.48
N LEU A 222 -14.76 20.32 2.00
CA LEU A 222 -15.21 21.29 0.99
C LEU A 222 -15.19 22.71 1.54
N ALA A 223 -15.69 22.89 2.77
CA ALA A 223 -15.67 24.20 3.44
C ALA A 223 -14.23 24.73 3.58
N LYS A 224 -13.31 23.85 4.02
CA LYS A 224 -11.88 24.20 4.14
C LYS A 224 -11.22 24.52 2.80
N ALA A 225 -11.58 23.83 1.72
CA ALA A 225 -11.10 24.12 0.38
C ALA A 225 -11.52 25.50 -0.11
N LYS A 226 -12.81 25.85 0.08
CA LYS A 226 -13.33 27.18 -0.24
C LYS A 226 -12.64 28.29 0.55
N GLN A 227 -12.43 28.07 1.85
CA GLN A 227 -11.72 29.04 2.71
C GLN A 227 -10.28 29.29 2.28
N LEU A 228 -9.59 28.25 1.79
CA LEU A 228 -8.20 28.34 1.35
C LEU A 228 -8.06 28.71 -0.13
N GLY A 229 -9.16 28.95 -0.86
CA GLY A 229 -9.15 29.28 -2.28
C GLY A 229 -8.69 28.12 -3.19
N VAL A 230 -8.78 26.88 -2.71
CA VAL A 230 -8.37 25.69 -3.47
C VAL A 230 -9.46 25.34 -4.48
N ARG A 231 -9.05 24.96 -5.70
CA ARG A 231 -9.99 24.63 -6.78
C ARG A 231 -10.74 23.33 -6.48
N VAL A 232 -12.07 23.39 -6.49
CA VAL A 232 -12.95 22.24 -6.28
C VAL A 232 -13.45 21.73 -7.63
N LEU A 233 -13.40 20.42 -7.83
CA LEU A 233 -13.88 19.72 -9.02
C LEU A 233 -14.92 18.69 -8.61
N ASP A 234 -15.94 18.51 -9.46
CA ASP A 234 -16.86 17.39 -9.38
C ASP A 234 -16.35 16.20 -10.23
N GLU A 235 -17.01 15.05 -10.14
CA GLU A 235 -16.63 13.85 -10.87
C GLU A 235 -16.72 14.03 -12.40
N ALA A 236 -17.65 14.86 -12.88
CA ALA A 236 -17.80 15.16 -14.30
C ALA A 236 -16.61 15.97 -14.84
N ALA A 237 -16.16 16.99 -14.12
CA ALA A 237 -14.98 17.78 -14.46
C ALA A 237 -13.70 16.96 -14.36
N PHE A 238 -13.59 16.08 -13.35
CA PHE A 238 -12.48 15.15 -13.21
C PHE A 238 -12.37 14.22 -14.43
N ARG A 239 -13.48 13.60 -14.86
CA ARG A 239 -13.51 12.75 -16.06
C ARG A 239 -13.13 13.51 -17.33
N LYS A 240 -13.53 14.78 -17.48
CA LYS A 240 -13.10 15.63 -18.60
C LYS A 240 -11.59 15.91 -18.58
N MET A 241 -10.99 16.04 -17.40
CA MET A 241 -9.53 16.17 -17.27
C MET A 241 -8.82 14.86 -17.58
N LEU A 242 -9.42 13.70 -17.26
CA LEU A 242 -8.88 12.39 -17.64
C LEU A 242 -8.96 12.14 -19.15
N ALA A 243 -9.90 12.74 -19.87
CA ALA A 243 -10.01 12.56 -21.32
C ALA A 243 -8.97 13.38 -22.12
N ARG A 244 -8.18 14.23 -21.46
CA ARG A 244 -7.06 14.99 -22.02
C ARG A 244 -5.73 14.35 -21.66
#